data_AF-A0A959KWC3-F1
#
_entry.id   AF-A0A959KWC3-F1
#
_cell.length_a   1.000
_cell.length_b   1.000
_cell.length_c   1.000
_cell.angle_alpha   90.00
_cell.angle_beta   90.00
_cell.angle_gamma   90.00
#
_symmetry.space_group_name_H-M   'P 1'
#
loop_
_entity.id
_entity.type
_entity.pdbx_description
1 polymer ?
#
loop_
_entity_poly.entity_id
_entity_poly.type
_entity_poly.pdbx_seq_one_letter_code
_entity_poly.pdbx_strand_id
1 'polypeptide(L)'
;VALGGSWNKWHPVDVRPILPAAAITFELKTAAGSAERLPIRVGLQDYGRTKASVLLEAKYVQGGQYTTSWRQVSVPLADLEGAADFSNIRDLVLEMEGKGDVFVDNIRLEWIRE
;
A
#
# COMPACT_ATOMS: atom_id res chain seq x y z
N VAL A 1 -5.60 -11.84 6.59
CA VAL A 1 -4.52 -12.52 5.81
C VAL A 1 -3.54 -11.44 5.37
N ALA A 2 -2.24 -11.71 5.39
CA ALA A 2 -1.21 -10.78 4.90
C ALA A 2 -0.54 -11.36 3.64
N LEU A 3 -0.43 -10.54 2.60
CA LEU A 3 0.38 -10.82 1.41
C LEU A 3 1.60 -9.90 1.43
N GLY A 4 2.78 -10.46 1.18
CA GLY A 4 4.04 -9.73 1.08
C GLY A 4 4.97 -10.37 0.07
N GLY A 5 5.71 -9.54 -0.66
CA GLY A 5 6.62 -9.96 -1.72
C GLY A 5 7.99 -9.32 -1.56
N SER A 6 9.05 -10.08 -1.85
CA SER A 6 10.41 -9.55 -1.90
C SER A 6 10.69 -8.94 -3.27
N TRP A 7 11.20 -7.71 -3.26
CA TRP A 7 11.58 -6.91 -4.42
C TRP A 7 13.09 -6.84 -4.63
N ASN A 8 13.87 -7.24 -3.62
CA ASN A 8 15.32 -7.18 -3.63
C ASN A 8 15.95 -8.47 -3.09
N LYS A 9 15.40 -9.63 -3.46
CA LYS A 9 15.87 -10.97 -3.01
C LYS A 9 15.95 -11.12 -1.48
N TRP A 10 15.03 -10.51 -0.75
CA TRP A 10 15.07 -10.44 0.72
C TRP A 10 16.36 -9.81 1.25
N HIS A 11 16.96 -8.90 0.50
CA HIS A 11 17.89 -7.93 1.05
C HIS A 11 17.12 -6.67 1.48
N PRO A 12 17.60 -6.01 2.54
CA PRO A 12 16.98 -4.78 3.00
C PRO A 12 17.05 -3.68 1.95
N VAL A 13 16.01 -2.86 1.95
CA VAL A 13 15.90 -1.68 1.09
C VAL A 13 15.78 -0.46 1.99
N ASP A 14 16.68 0.50 1.80
CA ASP A 14 16.59 1.81 2.43
C ASP A 14 15.69 2.72 1.57
N VAL A 15 14.51 3.04 2.08
CA VAL A 15 13.53 3.91 1.40
C VAL A 15 13.56 5.34 1.92
N ARG A 16 14.38 5.66 2.94
CA ARG A 16 14.50 7.02 3.50
C ARG A 16 14.76 8.09 2.44
N PRO A 17 15.62 7.88 1.42
CA PRO A 17 15.88 8.90 0.40
C PRO A 17 14.66 9.26 -0.44
N ILE A 18 13.66 8.37 -0.52
CA ILE A 18 12.49 8.53 -1.40
C ILE A 18 11.19 8.73 -0.62
N LEU A 19 11.20 8.60 0.71
CA LEU A 19 10.05 8.84 1.59
C LEU A 19 9.24 10.11 1.26
N PRO A 20 9.85 11.29 1.04
CA PRO A 20 9.08 12.51 0.80
C PRO A 20 8.49 12.62 -0.61
N ALA A 21 8.89 11.75 -1.55
CA ALA A 21 8.64 11.95 -2.98
C ALA A 21 8.13 10.70 -3.71
N ALA A 22 7.90 9.59 -3.01
CA ALA A 22 7.42 8.35 -3.61
C ALA A 22 6.13 7.84 -2.96
N ALA A 23 5.41 7.01 -3.71
CA ALA A 23 4.17 6.36 -3.29
C ALA A 23 4.16 4.88 -3.66
N ILE A 24 3.49 4.08 -2.84
CA ILE A 24 3.04 2.74 -3.22
C ILE A 24 1.82 2.92 -4.12
N THR A 25 1.93 2.50 -5.38
CA THR A 25 0.85 2.61 -6.36
C THR A 25 0.40 1.23 -6.84
N PHE A 26 -0.89 1.09 -7.11
CA PHE A 26 -1.48 -0.14 -7.64
C PHE A 26 -2.86 0.15 -8.22
N GLU A 27 -3.43 -0.81 -8.93
CA GLU A 27 -4.82 -0.77 -9.36
C GLU A 27 -5.66 -1.70 -8.49
N LEU A 28 -6.85 -1.24 -8.11
CA LEU A 28 -7.79 -2.03 -7.31
C LEU A 28 -9.20 -1.90 -7.88
N LYS A 29 -9.93 -3.01 -7.86
CA LYS A 29 -11.40 -3.03 -8.01
C LYS A 29 -12.05 -3.98 -7.02
N THR A 30 -13.25 -3.66 -6.58
CA THR A 30 -14.07 -4.56 -5.76
C THR A 30 -14.74 -5.61 -6.64
N ALA A 31 -15.02 -6.80 -6.11
CA ALA A 31 -15.81 -7.79 -6.84
C ALA A 31 -17.28 -7.37 -6.99
N ALA A 32 -17.80 -6.62 -6.01
CA ALA A 32 -19.15 -6.07 -6.01
C ALA A 32 -19.23 -4.76 -5.21
N GLY A 33 -20.22 -3.94 -5.54
CA GLY A 33 -20.53 -2.71 -4.81
C GLY A 33 -19.47 -1.61 -4.94
N SER A 34 -19.63 -0.57 -4.12
CA SER A 34 -18.68 0.54 -4.00
C SER A 34 -18.47 0.90 -2.54
N ALA A 35 -17.33 1.50 -2.23
CA ALA A 35 -16.99 1.92 -0.88
C ALA A 35 -16.05 3.13 -0.92
N GLU A 36 -16.14 4.01 0.08
CA GLU A 36 -15.17 5.09 0.31
C GLU A 36 -13.99 4.64 1.18
N ARG A 37 -14.10 3.46 1.78
CA ARG A 37 -13.09 2.87 2.65
C ARG A 37 -13.11 1.36 2.49
N LEU A 38 -11.94 0.76 2.40
CA LEU A 38 -11.77 -0.70 2.46
C LEU A 38 -11.07 -1.09 3.75
N PRO A 39 -11.45 -2.20 4.40
CA PRO A 39 -10.76 -2.72 5.58
C PRO A 39 -9.44 -3.42 5.17
N ILE A 40 -8.59 -2.70 4.44
CA ILE A 40 -7.31 -3.15 3.91
C ILE A 40 -6.27 -2.12 4.34
N ARG A 41 -5.25 -2.56 5.08
CA ARG A 41 -4.08 -1.72 5.38
C ARG A 41 -2.99 -1.96 4.34
N VAL A 42 -2.38 -0.90 3.87
CA VAL A 42 -1.23 -0.93 2.95
C VAL A 42 -0.06 -0.28 3.63
N GLY A 43 1.11 -0.90 3.53
CA GLY A 43 2.31 -0.35 4.13
C GLY A 43 3.56 -1.18 3.90
N LEU A 44 4.57 -0.91 4.72
CA LEU A 44 5.88 -1.55 4.69
C LEU A 44 6.17 -2.22 6.03
N GLN A 45 6.94 -3.30 5.98
CA GLN A 45 7.44 -4.00 7.16
C GLN A 45 8.97 -4.07 7.12
N ASP A 46 9.60 -3.79 8.26
CA ASP A 46 11.04 -3.92 8.44
C ASP A 46 11.46 -5.36 8.84
N TYR A 47 12.77 -5.63 8.88
CA TYR A 47 13.28 -6.92 9.36
C TYR A 47 13.05 -7.17 10.87
N GLY A 48 12.82 -6.12 11.64
CA GLY A 48 12.38 -6.19 13.04
C GLY A 48 10.92 -6.66 13.20
N ARG A 49 10.20 -6.82 12.07
CA ARG A 49 8.77 -7.13 11.99
C ARG A 49 7.85 -6.00 12.48
N THR A 50 8.37 -4.79 12.55
CA THR A 50 7.58 -3.59 12.82
C THR A 50 7.00 -3.07 11.51
N LYS A 51 5.78 -2.54 11.56
CA LYS A 51 5.03 -2.05 10.40
C LYS A 51 4.82 -0.56 10.46
N ALA A 52 4.77 0.06 9.29
CA ALA A 52 4.17 1.37 9.07
C ALA A 52 3.13 1.22 7.96
N SER A 53 1.87 1.54 8.24
CA SER A 53 0.75 1.31 7.32
C SER A 53 -0.38 2.32 7.49
N VAL A 54 -1.17 2.48 6.44
CA VAL A 54 -2.41 3.26 6.45
C VAL A 54 -3.58 2.38 6.07
N LEU A 55 -4.77 2.78 6.49
CA LEU A 55 -6.00 2.19 6.01
C LEU A 55 -6.39 2.79 4.65
N LEU A 56 -6.91 1.95 3.74
CA LEU A 56 -7.36 2.41 2.43
C LEU A 56 -8.66 3.22 2.52
N GLU A 57 -8.50 4.54 2.46
CA GLU A 57 -9.55 5.56 2.46
C GLU A 57 -9.66 6.27 1.11
N ALA A 58 -10.77 6.99 0.91
CA ALA A 58 -11.12 7.73 -0.30
C ALA A 58 -9.99 8.62 -0.84
N LYS A 59 -9.19 9.23 0.05
CA LYS A 59 -8.08 10.11 -0.33
C LYS A 59 -6.98 9.43 -1.14
N TYR A 60 -6.86 8.10 -1.06
CA TYR A 60 -5.83 7.34 -1.76
C TYR A 60 -6.27 6.79 -3.11
N VAL A 61 -7.57 6.86 -3.46
CA VAL A 61 -8.10 6.25 -4.69
C VAL A 61 -8.60 7.29 -5.68
N GLN A 62 -8.31 7.07 -6.95
CA GLN A 62 -8.73 7.93 -8.04
C GLN A 62 -10.25 8.08 -8.08
N GLY A 63 -10.72 9.33 -7.94
CA GLY A 63 -12.15 9.66 -7.93
C GLY A 63 -12.82 9.43 -6.58
N GLY A 64 -12.07 9.19 -5.50
CA GLY A 64 -12.58 9.18 -4.13
C GLY A 64 -13.42 7.95 -3.75
N GLN A 65 -13.49 6.93 -4.60
CA GLN A 65 -14.32 5.76 -4.35
C GLN A 65 -13.74 4.49 -4.98
N TYR A 66 -13.78 3.39 -4.23
CA TYR A 66 -13.50 2.04 -4.72
C TYR A 66 -14.76 1.48 -5.37
N THR A 67 -14.61 0.88 -6.56
CA THR A 67 -15.74 0.42 -7.38
C THR A 67 -15.42 -0.90 -8.07
N THR A 68 -16.39 -1.46 -8.80
CA THR A 68 -16.19 -2.63 -9.66
C THR A 68 -15.37 -2.35 -10.92
N SER A 69 -15.05 -1.09 -11.22
CA SER A 69 -14.07 -0.69 -12.23
C SER A 69 -12.68 -0.53 -11.62
N TRP A 70 -11.64 -0.83 -12.40
CA TRP A 70 -10.25 -0.58 -12.00
C TRP A 70 -10.04 0.90 -11.68
N ARG A 71 -9.49 1.17 -10.49
CA ARG A 71 -9.11 2.50 -10.04
C ARG A 71 -7.65 2.49 -9.60
N GLN A 72 -6.92 3.54 -9.94
CA GLN A 72 -5.57 3.74 -9.41
C GLN A 72 -5.67 4.10 -7.92
N VAL A 73 -4.86 3.43 -7.11
CA VAL A 73 -4.61 3.74 -5.71
C VAL A 73 -3.18 4.25 -5.59
N SER A 74 -2.98 5.32 -4.83
CA SER A 74 -1.68 5.93 -4.56
C SER A 74 -1.58 6.26 -3.08
N VAL A 75 -0.65 5.60 -2.39
CA VAL A 75 -0.36 5.84 -0.97
C VAL A 75 1.03 6.44 -0.86
N PRO A 76 1.15 7.76 -0.59
CA PRO A 76 2.45 8.39 -0.33
C PRO A 76 3.19 7.66 0.80
N LEU A 77 4.49 7.46 0.64
CA LEU A 77 5.29 6.84 1.70
C LEU A 77 5.31 7.69 2.97
N ALA A 78 5.22 9.02 2.82
CA ALA A 78 5.14 9.97 3.92
C ALA A 78 3.85 9.84 4.76
N ASP A 79 2.78 9.25 4.21
CA ASP A 79 1.52 9.04 4.92
C ASP A 79 1.55 7.79 5.81
N LEU A 80 2.56 6.92 5.66
CA LEU A 80 2.65 5.68 6.44
C LEU A 80 2.84 5.96 7.94
N GLU A 81 1.91 5.45 8.74
CA GLU A 81 1.94 5.61 10.20
C GLU A 81 2.49 4.33 10.87
N GLY A 82 3.40 4.48 11.83
CA GLY A 82 3.96 3.37 12.59
C GLY A 82 5.42 3.59 12.96
N ALA A 83 6.09 2.51 13.37
CA ALA A 83 7.45 2.56 13.89
C ALA A 83 8.44 1.71 13.08
N ALA A 84 8.10 1.37 11.83
CA ALA A 84 9.01 0.61 10.97
C ALA A 84 10.30 1.40 10.69
N ASP A 85 11.43 0.71 10.75
CA ASP A 85 12.72 1.24 10.33
C ASP A 85 12.80 1.28 8.79
N PHE A 86 12.54 2.47 8.22
CA PHE A 86 12.61 2.72 6.78
C PHE A 86 14.00 2.56 6.16
N SER A 87 15.06 2.39 6.96
CA SER A 87 16.40 2.04 6.44
C SER A 87 16.56 0.56 6.12
N ASN A 88 15.60 -0.27 6.55
CA ASN A 88 15.73 -1.72 6.60
C ASN A 88 14.41 -2.42 6.23
N ILE A 89 13.76 -1.96 5.16
CA ILE A 89 12.49 -2.52 4.71
C ILE A 89 12.70 -3.91 4.09
N ARG A 90 11.82 -4.84 4.46
CA ARG A 90 11.81 -6.23 4.01
C ARG A 90 10.75 -6.48 2.93
N ASP A 91 9.51 -6.07 3.17
CA ASP A 91 8.38 -6.43 2.31
C ASP A 91 7.24 -5.40 2.32
N LEU A 92 6.42 -5.45 1.25
CA LEU A 92 5.09 -4.84 1.19
C LEU A 92 4.18 -5.58 2.15
N VAL A 93 3.26 -4.86 2.76
CA VAL A 93 2.18 -5.47 3.51
C VAL A 93 0.83 -5.00 2.97
N LEU A 94 0.01 -5.98 2.55
CA LEU A 94 -1.43 -5.84 2.31
C LEU A 94 -2.15 -6.65 3.38
N GLU A 95 -2.71 -5.97 4.37
CA GLU A 95 -3.42 -6.57 5.50
C GLU A 95 -4.92 -6.41 5.33
N MET A 96 -5.60 -7.50 5.01
CA MET A 96 -7.04 -7.53 4.86
C MET A 96 -7.71 -7.94 6.17
N GLU A 97 -8.57 -7.07 6.67
CA GLU A 97 -9.47 -7.28 7.81
C GLU A 97 -10.92 -7.39 7.28
N GLY A 98 -11.73 -8.27 7.85
CA GLY A 98 -13.14 -8.42 7.42
C GLY A 98 -13.37 -9.40 6.27
N LYS A 99 -14.46 -9.20 5.52
CA LYS A 99 -14.98 -10.11 4.50
C LYS A 99 -15.26 -9.37 3.19
N GLY A 100 -14.86 -9.95 2.08
CA GLY A 100 -15.10 -9.43 0.73
C GLY A 100 -13.97 -9.82 -0.21
N ASP A 101 -14.20 -9.60 -1.50
CA ASP A 101 -13.25 -9.91 -2.56
C ASP A 101 -12.84 -8.63 -3.29
N VAL A 102 -11.53 -8.48 -3.48
CA VAL A 102 -10.92 -7.40 -4.27
C VAL A 102 -9.94 -7.99 -5.26
N PHE A 103 -9.77 -7.31 -6.39
CA PHE A 103 -8.73 -7.60 -7.35
C PHE A 103 -7.69 -6.50 -7.26
N VAL A 104 -6.42 -6.89 -7.15
CA VAL A 104 -5.28 -5.98 -7.10
C VAL A 104 -4.35 -6.33 -8.25
N ASP A 105 -3.89 -5.32 -8.96
CA ASP A 105 -2.92 -5.48 -10.05
C ASP A 105 -1.92 -4.33 -10.01
N ASN A 106 -0.84 -4.45 -10.80
CA ASN A 106 0.02 -3.32 -11.13
C ASN A 106 0.69 -2.64 -9.91
N ILE A 107 1.05 -3.43 -8.91
CA ILE A 107 1.74 -2.96 -7.70
C ILE A 107 3.14 -2.46 -8.05
N ARG A 108 3.41 -1.19 -7.75
CA ARG A 108 4.66 -0.49 -8.03
C ARG A 108 5.02 0.49 -6.90
N LEU A 109 6.28 0.89 -6.91
CA LEU A 109 6.78 2.03 -6.16
C LEU A 109 7.13 3.12 -7.18
N GLU A 110 6.47 4.26 -7.10
CA GLU A 110 6.57 5.32 -8.10
C GLU A 110 6.82 6.68 -7.46
N TRP A 111 7.55 7.54 -8.18
CA TRP A 111 7.69 8.94 -7.79
C TRP A 111 6.35 9.66 -7.93
N ILE A 112 6.00 10.45 -6.92
CA ILE A 112 4.87 11.38 -6.97
C ILE A 112 5.25 12.46 -7.98
N ARG A 113 4.54 12.49 -9.11
CA ARG A 113 4.75 13.51 -10.13
C ARG A 113 3.98 14.77 -9.74
N GLU A 114 4.64 15.91 -9.83
CA GLU A 114 4.03 17.26 -9.76
C GLU A 114 3.13 17.53 -10.97
#